data_AF-X1LJZ4-F1
#
_entry.id   AF-X1LJZ4-F1
#
_cell.length_a   1.000
_cell.length_b   1.000
_cell.length_c   1.000
_cell.angle_alpha   90.00
_cell.angle_beta   90.00
_cell.angle_gamma   90.00
#
_symmetry.space_group_name_H-M   'P 1'
#
loop_
_entity.id
_entity.type
_entity.pdbx_description
1 polymer ?
#
loop_
_entity_poly.entity_id
_entity_poly.type
_entity_poly.pdbx_seq_one_letter_code
_entity_poly.pdbx_strand_id
1 'polypeptide(L)'
;FSPYGYDERQYCSPGFNLPVGLFQRSGFGTFPEYHTSADNMTLITPENLALSYQMISEVIDIIETNWTPVNLFPKGEPQLGRRGLYASLGGDKSAVQTSMAFLWVLNLADGNHSLLDMSLRSRLPYPDIFRAAQLLLEKGLLGGELPQA
;
A
#
# COMPACT_ATOMS: atom_id res chain seq x y z
N PHE A 1 15.09 -15.28 -5.99
CA PHE A 1 16.25 -14.89 -5.16
C PHE A 1 17.52 -15.33 -5.87
N SER A 2 18.52 -14.46 -5.93
CA SER A 2 19.89 -14.79 -6.35
C SER A 2 20.81 -14.52 -5.15
N PRO A 3 21.67 -15.45 -4.73
CA PRO A 3 22.57 -15.25 -3.58
C PRO A 3 23.82 -14.41 -3.95
N TYR A 4 23.64 -13.41 -4.82
CA TYR A 4 24.70 -12.58 -5.38
C TYR A 4 24.15 -11.19 -5.68
N GLY A 5 24.95 -10.16 -5.43
CA GLY A 5 24.50 -8.76 -5.47
C GLY A 5 24.91 -8.02 -4.20
N TYR A 6 23.94 -7.43 -3.51
CA TYR A 6 24.15 -6.58 -2.34
C TYR A 6 23.93 -7.36 -1.02
N ASP A 7 23.63 -6.64 0.06
CA ASP A 7 23.55 -7.19 1.42
C ASP A 7 22.32 -8.08 1.66
N GLU A 8 21.32 -8.08 0.78
CA GLU A 8 20.19 -9.02 0.84
C GLU A 8 20.69 -10.47 0.85
N ARG A 9 21.84 -10.77 0.24
CA ARG A 9 22.45 -12.12 0.30
C ARG A 9 22.82 -12.53 1.73
N GLN A 10 23.18 -11.58 2.60
CA GLN A 10 23.50 -11.83 4.00
C GLN A 10 22.22 -12.00 4.83
N TYR A 11 21.30 -11.05 4.73
CA TYR A 11 20.04 -11.07 5.49
C TYR A 11 19.14 -12.27 5.10
N CYS A 12 19.19 -12.69 3.84
CA CYS A 12 18.46 -13.86 3.33
C CYS A 12 19.26 -15.17 3.43
N SER A 13 20.42 -15.18 4.10
CA SER A 13 21.14 -16.44 4.37
C SER A 13 20.27 -17.41 5.18
N PRO A 14 20.36 -18.74 4.98
CA PRO A 14 19.42 -19.70 5.59
C PRO A 14 19.30 -19.63 7.11
N GLY A 15 20.36 -19.20 7.81
CA GLY A 15 20.35 -19.04 9.27
C GLY A 15 19.61 -17.80 9.78
N PHE A 16 19.40 -16.78 8.94
CA PHE A 16 18.65 -15.57 9.28
C PHE A 16 17.27 -15.56 8.61
N ASN A 17 17.22 -15.86 7.31
CA ASN A 17 16.00 -15.96 6.50
C ASN A 17 15.03 -14.78 6.66
N LEU A 18 15.57 -13.55 6.68
CA LEU A 18 14.76 -12.33 6.79
C LEU A 18 14.18 -11.93 5.42
N PRO A 19 12.96 -11.35 5.37
CA PRO A 19 12.31 -10.95 4.12
C PRO A 19 12.88 -9.63 3.59
N VAL A 20 14.19 -9.58 3.33
CA VAL A 20 14.87 -8.37 2.84
C VAL A 20 14.92 -8.41 1.31
N GLY A 21 14.27 -7.42 0.69
CA GLY A 21 14.30 -7.19 -0.75
C GLY A 21 15.37 -6.19 -1.18
N LEU A 22 15.39 -5.90 -2.49
CA LEU A 22 16.27 -4.89 -3.08
C LEU A 22 15.44 -4.00 -4.02
N PHE A 23 15.45 -2.69 -3.75
CA PHE A 23 14.84 -1.67 -4.61
C PHE A 23 15.95 -0.85 -5.27
N GLN A 24 15.96 -0.81 -6.60
CA GLN A 24 16.97 -0.12 -7.40
C GLN A 24 16.37 0.36 -8.72
N ARG A 25 16.94 1.42 -9.32
CA ARG A 25 16.57 1.88 -10.67
C ARG A 25 17.29 1.05 -11.74
N SER A 26 18.62 1.06 -11.70
CA SER A 26 19.49 0.28 -12.59
C SER A 26 20.19 -0.81 -11.79
N GLY A 27 20.33 -2.00 -12.38
CA GLY A 27 21.03 -3.12 -11.78
C GLY A 27 22.53 -2.87 -11.60
N PHE A 28 23.13 -3.50 -10.59
CA PHE A 28 24.59 -3.50 -10.46
C PHE A 28 25.24 -4.08 -11.73
N GLY A 29 26.28 -3.42 -12.26
CA GLY A 29 26.96 -3.85 -13.48
C GLY A 29 26.13 -3.77 -14.77
N THR A 30 24.93 -3.18 -14.76
CA THR A 30 24.08 -3.08 -15.96
C THR A 30 24.19 -1.73 -16.68
N PHE A 31 25.05 -0.81 -16.21
CA PHE A 31 25.27 0.49 -16.83
C PHE A 31 26.79 0.78 -16.95
N PRO A 32 27.24 1.46 -18.03
CA PRO A 32 28.67 1.64 -18.33
C PRO A 32 29.47 2.37 -17.26
N GLU A 33 28.83 3.28 -16.53
CA GLU A 33 29.47 4.14 -15.53
C GLU A 33 29.77 3.39 -14.21
N TYR A 34 29.13 2.24 -13.98
CA TYR A 34 29.27 1.45 -12.76
C TYR A 34 30.74 1.14 -12.43
N HIS A 35 31.18 1.46 -11.21
CA HIS A 35 32.56 1.32 -10.73
C HIS A 35 33.61 2.13 -11.52
N THR A 36 33.20 3.21 -12.17
CA THR A 36 34.11 4.18 -12.81
C THR A 36 33.89 5.58 -12.24
N SER A 37 34.80 6.50 -12.54
CA SER A 37 34.62 7.93 -12.20
C SER A 37 33.47 8.62 -12.96
N ALA A 38 32.87 7.94 -13.94
CA ALA A 38 31.71 8.46 -14.67
C ALA A 38 30.39 8.32 -13.88
N ASP A 39 30.35 7.53 -12.80
CA ASP A 39 29.22 7.50 -11.86
C ASP A 39 29.25 8.74 -10.96
N ASN A 40 28.69 9.83 -11.48
CA ASN A 40 28.74 11.16 -10.86
C ASN A 40 27.44 11.95 -11.09
N MET A 41 27.41 13.22 -10.67
CA MET A 41 26.21 14.06 -10.68
C MET A 41 25.65 14.36 -12.08
N THR A 42 26.35 14.05 -13.17
CA THR A 42 25.78 14.15 -14.53
C THR A 42 24.90 12.95 -14.89
N LEU A 43 25.11 11.79 -14.25
CA LEU A 43 24.31 10.58 -14.43
C LEU A 43 23.01 10.62 -13.60
N ILE A 44 23.07 11.23 -12.42
CA ILE A 44 21.94 11.30 -11.48
C ILE A 44 21.03 12.48 -11.84
N THR A 45 19.72 12.23 -11.97
CA THR A 45 18.73 13.30 -12.19
C THR A 45 17.82 13.51 -10.98
N PRO A 46 17.50 14.77 -10.61
CA PRO A 46 16.59 15.07 -9.50
C PRO A 46 15.22 14.38 -9.63
N GLU A 47 14.68 14.28 -10.84
CA GLU A 47 13.36 13.68 -11.11
C GLU A 47 13.35 12.20 -10.74
N ASN A 48 14.40 11.46 -11.12
CA ASN A 48 14.51 10.03 -10.83
C ASN A 48 14.74 9.76 -9.35
N LEU A 49 15.44 10.66 -8.65
CA LEU A 49 15.62 10.59 -7.20
C LEU A 49 14.29 10.85 -6.48
N ALA A 50 13.54 11.88 -6.88
CA ALA A 50 12.24 12.22 -6.32
C ALA A 50 11.22 11.09 -6.53
N LEU A 51 11.17 10.48 -7.71
CA LEU A 51 10.31 9.32 -7.98
C LEU A 51 10.65 8.12 -7.08
N SER A 52 11.94 7.84 -6.89
CA SER A 52 12.39 6.73 -6.04
C SER A 52 12.04 6.98 -4.57
N TYR A 53 12.21 8.21 -4.10
CA TYR A 53 11.76 8.65 -2.78
C TYR A 53 10.25 8.47 -2.61
N GLN A 54 9.45 8.95 -3.57
CA GLN A 54 7.99 8.83 -3.52
C GLN A 54 7.55 7.36 -3.41
N MET A 55 8.10 6.47 -4.24
CA MET A 55 7.77 5.05 -4.21
C MET A 55 8.10 4.41 -2.86
N ILE A 56 9.26 4.74 -2.27
CA ILE A 56 9.65 4.20 -0.96
C ILE A 56 8.73 4.73 0.14
N SER A 57 8.41 6.03 0.12
CA SER A 57 7.49 6.64 1.08
C SER A 57 6.09 6.01 1.00
N GLU A 58 5.56 5.79 -0.21
CA GLU A 58 4.27 5.12 -0.41
C GLU A 58 4.29 3.67 0.10
N VAL A 59 5.40 2.94 -0.08
CA VAL A 59 5.54 1.58 0.48
C VAL A 59 5.57 1.60 2.00
N ILE A 60 6.29 2.55 2.61
CA ILE A 60 6.31 2.73 4.07
C ILE A 60 4.90 3.05 4.58
N ASP A 61 4.21 3.99 3.95
CA ASP A 61 2.82 4.35 4.31
C ASP A 61 1.90 3.14 4.25
N ILE A 62 2.02 2.28 3.22
CA ILE A 62 1.24 1.04 3.12
C ILE A 62 1.60 0.10 4.28
N ILE A 63 2.88 -0.10 4.59
CA ILE A 63 3.30 -1.00 5.68
C ILE A 63 2.75 -0.52 7.03
N GLU A 64 2.86 0.77 7.32
CA GLU A 64 2.41 1.37 8.58
C GLU A 64 0.89 1.37 8.73
N THR A 65 0.15 1.47 7.61
CA THR A 65 -1.31 1.61 7.65
C THR A 65 -2.08 0.35 7.27
N ASN A 66 -1.42 -0.72 6.83
CA ASN A 66 -2.09 -1.93 6.38
C ASN A 66 -2.56 -2.77 7.58
N TRP A 67 -3.87 -2.96 7.69
CA TRP A 67 -4.50 -3.76 8.75
C TRP A 67 -5.61 -4.64 8.19
N THR A 68 -6.13 -5.54 9.03
CA THR A 68 -7.13 -6.54 8.66
C THR A 68 -8.46 -6.27 9.37
N PRO A 69 -9.44 -5.62 8.70
CA PRO A 69 -10.73 -5.30 9.29
C PRO A 69 -11.70 -6.49 9.36
N VAL A 70 -12.69 -6.35 10.26
CA VAL A 70 -13.86 -7.24 10.35
C VAL A 70 -15.14 -6.43 10.20
N ASN A 71 -15.99 -6.78 9.25
CA ASN A 71 -17.30 -6.18 9.04
C ASN A 71 -18.26 -6.60 10.18
N LEU A 72 -18.81 -5.61 10.90
CA LEU A 72 -19.74 -5.81 12.00
C LEU A 72 -21.18 -6.10 11.53
N PHE A 73 -21.46 -5.91 10.24
CA PHE A 73 -22.74 -6.16 9.58
C PHE A 73 -22.56 -7.07 8.35
N PRO A 74 -22.13 -8.34 8.52
CA PRO A 74 -21.73 -9.20 7.39
C PRO A 74 -22.92 -9.78 6.60
N LYS A 75 -24.16 -9.57 7.05
CA LYS A 75 -25.38 -10.12 6.41
C LYS A 75 -25.98 -9.12 5.40
N GLY A 76 -25.27 -8.93 4.29
CA GLY A 76 -25.66 -8.01 3.21
C GLY A 76 -25.08 -6.60 3.38
N GLU A 77 -25.45 -5.68 2.48
CA GLU A 77 -24.94 -4.30 2.52
C GLU A 77 -25.67 -3.45 3.58
N PRO A 78 -24.94 -2.83 4.53
CA PRO A 78 -25.55 -1.88 5.45
C PRO A 78 -26.00 -0.61 4.72
N GLN A 79 -27.11 0.01 5.13
CA GLN A 79 -27.60 1.26 4.52
C GLN A 79 -26.64 2.45 4.72
N LEU A 80 -25.68 2.65 3.81
CA LEU A 80 -24.58 3.62 3.94
C LEU A 80 -25.06 5.09 3.92
N GLY A 81 -26.10 5.39 3.14
CA GLY A 81 -26.64 6.75 3.00
C GLY A 81 -27.13 7.38 4.31
N ARG A 82 -27.82 6.60 5.17
CA ARG A 82 -28.27 7.09 6.49
C ARG A 82 -27.12 7.39 7.46
N ARG A 83 -25.92 6.89 7.16
CA ARG A 83 -24.70 7.10 7.95
C ARG A 83 -23.83 8.23 7.40
N GLY A 84 -24.31 8.95 6.38
CA GLY A 84 -23.64 10.11 5.78
C GLY A 84 -22.44 9.75 4.89
N LEU A 85 -22.19 8.47 4.62
CA LEU A 85 -20.99 8.02 3.91
C LEU A 85 -20.95 8.44 2.44
N TYR A 86 -22.09 8.66 1.80
CA TYR A 86 -22.15 9.23 0.45
C TYR A 86 -22.04 10.76 0.43
N ALA A 87 -22.46 11.44 1.51
CA ALA A 87 -22.38 12.89 1.63
C ALA A 87 -20.95 13.36 1.95
N SER A 88 -20.17 12.56 2.69
CA SER A 88 -18.74 12.81 2.95
C SER A 88 -17.87 12.77 1.69
N LEU A 89 -18.41 12.34 0.55
CA LEU A 89 -17.70 12.20 -0.72
C LEU A 89 -17.84 13.41 -1.65
N GLY A 90 -18.71 14.37 -1.32
CA GLY A 90 -18.79 15.70 -1.94
C GLY A 90 -18.60 15.77 -3.46
N GLY A 91 -19.63 15.42 -4.25
CA GLY A 91 -19.86 15.86 -5.65
C GLY A 91 -18.79 15.57 -6.73
N ASP A 92 -17.60 15.13 -6.36
CA ASP A 92 -16.44 14.98 -7.24
C ASP A 92 -16.44 13.57 -7.87
N LYS A 93 -15.73 13.40 -8.99
CA LYS A 93 -15.60 12.09 -9.67
C LYS A 93 -15.00 11.01 -8.76
N SER A 94 -14.23 11.42 -7.75
CA SER A 94 -13.72 10.56 -6.67
C SER A 94 -14.84 9.90 -5.88
N ALA A 95 -16.04 10.50 -5.79
CA ALA A 95 -17.16 9.95 -5.02
C ALA A 95 -17.64 8.58 -5.52
N VAL A 96 -17.54 8.31 -6.83
CA VAL A 96 -17.92 7.00 -7.39
C VAL A 96 -16.88 5.95 -7.03
N GLN A 97 -15.58 6.29 -7.12
CA GLN A 97 -14.50 5.37 -6.72
C GLN A 97 -14.53 5.07 -5.23
N THR A 98 -14.75 6.08 -4.39
CA THR A 98 -14.87 5.87 -2.93
C THR A 98 -16.14 5.10 -2.56
N SER A 99 -17.24 5.28 -3.30
CA SER A 99 -18.44 4.45 -3.14
C SER A 99 -18.14 2.97 -3.41
N MET A 100 -17.38 2.69 -4.48
CA MET A 100 -16.95 1.33 -4.80
C MET A 100 -15.97 0.78 -3.76
N ALA A 101 -15.07 1.61 -3.24
CA ALA A 101 -14.14 1.25 -2.17
C ALA A 101 -14.88 0.79 -0.90
N PHE A 102 -15.97 1.47 -0.50
CA PHE A 102 -16.78 1.02 0.64
C PHE A 102 -17.31 -0.40 0.45
N LEU A 103 -17.85 -0.70 -0.74
CA LEU A 103 -18.41 -2.02 -1.03
C LEU A 103 -17.33 -3.11 -1.00
N TRP A 104 -16.16 -2.84 -1.58
CA TRP A 104 -15.03 -3.78 -1.54
C TRP A 104 -14.53 -4.03 -0.13
N VAL A 105 -14.37 -2.97 0.66
CA VAL A 105 -13.93 -3.10 2.06
C VAL A 105 -14.94 -3.90 2.87
N LEU A 106 -16.23 -3.57 2.80
CA LEU A 106 -17.27 -4.30 3.53
C LEU A 106 -17.40 -5.77 3.10
N ASN A 107 -17.16 -6.06 1.82
CA ASN A 107 -17.24 -7.41 1.28
C ASN A 107 -16.06 -8.30 1.72
N LEU A 108 -14.86 -7.73 1.83
CA LEU A 108 -13.63 -8.47 2.12
C LEU A 108 -13.14 -8.33 3.57
N ALA A 109 -13.76 -7.47 4.39
CA ALA A 109 -13.46 -7.34 5.81
C ALA A 109 -14.00 -8.55 6.60
N ASP A 110 -13.37 -9.71 6.41
CA ASP A 110 -13.73 -10.98 7.01
C ASP A 110 -12.73 -11.44 8.09
N GLY A 111 -11.76 -10.59 8.43
CA GLY A 111 -10.68 -10.92 9.35
C GLY A 111 -9.50 -11.67 8.71
N ASN A 112 -9.54 -11.95 7.41
CA ASN A 112 -8.47 -12.66 6.70
C ASN A 112 -7.83 -11.85 5.56
N HIS A 113 -8.46 -10.76 5.11
CA HIS A 113 -7.93 -9.91 4.05
C HIS A 113 -7.49 -8.56 4.61
N SER A 114 -6.24 -8.19 4.35
CA SER A 114 -5.72 -6.87 4.70
C SER A 114 -6.22 -5.80 3.73
N LEU A 115 -6.06 -4.51 4.07
CA LEU A 115 -6.38 -3.43 3.14
C LEU A 115 -5.58 -3.51 1.83
N LEU A 116 -4.32 -3.95 1.89
CA LEU A 116 -3.51 -4.22 0.71
C LEU A 116 -4.12 -5.34 -0.15
N ASP A 117 -4.59 -6.44 0.45
CA ASP A 117 -5.28 -7.50 -0.29
C ASP A 117 -6.54 -6.97 -1.01
N MET A 118 -7.30 -6.11 -0.32
CA MET A 118 -8.49 -5.47 -0.88
C MET A 118 -8.15 -4.55 -2.06
N SER A 119 -7.08 -3.76 -1.95
CA SER A 119 -6.57 -2.91 -3.04
C SER A 119 -6.15 -3.75 -4.25
N LEU A 120 -5.36 -4.80 -4.04
CA LEU A 120 -4.91 -5.71 -5.11
C LEU A 120 -6.09 -6.40 -5.80
N ARG A 121 -7.09 -6.88 -5.04
CA ARG A 121 -8.25 -7.60 -5.57
C ARG A 121 -9.22 -6.69 -6.32
N SER A 122 -9.47 -5.49 -5.80
CA SER A 122 -10.37 -4.51 -6.41
C SER A 122 -9.74 -3.72 -7.56
N ARG A 123 -8.40 -3.69 -7.63
CA ARG A 123 -7.61 -2.79 -8.49
C ARG A 123 -7.88 -1.30 -8.22
N LEU A 124 -8.35 -0.98 -7.02
CA LEU A 124 -8.47 0.40 -6.55
C LEU A 124 -7.18 0.83 -5.86
N PRO A 125 -6.78 2.11 -5.99
CA PRO A 125 -5.63 2.65 -5.26
C PRO A 125 -5.73 2.38 -3.76
N TYR A 126 -4.62 1.99 -3.15
CA TYR A 126 -4.55 1.73 -1.71
C TYR A 126 -5.05 2.91 -0.86
N PRO A 127 -4.71 4.18 -1.16
CA PRO A 127 -5.22 5.32 -0.38
C PRO A 127 -6.75 5.41 -0.35
N ASP A 128 -7.44 5.03 -1.44
CA ASP A 128 -8.91 5.04 -1.50
C ASP A 128 -9.51 3.95 -0.62
N ILE A 129 -8.90 2.75 -0.62
CA ILE A 129 -9.28 1.64 0.25
C ILE A 129 -9.05 2.00 1.72
N PHE A 130 -7.89 2.57 2.04
CA PHE A 130 -7.58 3.02 3.39
C PHE A 130 -8.56 4.08 3.88
N ARG A 131 -8.83 5.11 3.06
CA ARG A 131 -9.78 6.16 3.41
C ARG A 131 -11.19 5.60 3.62
N ALA A 132 -11.63 4.67 2.77
CA ALA A 132 -12.91 3.99 2.91
C ALA A 132 -12.98 3.20 4.23
N ALA A 133 -11.95 2.42 4.54
CA ALA A 133 -11.87 1.65 5.79
C ALA A 133 -11.91 2.55 7.03
N GLN A 134 -11.19 3.68 7.04
CA GLN A 134 -11.23 4.65 8.13
C GLN A 134 -12.65 5.19 8.36
N LEU A 135 -13.31 5.65 7.30
CA LEU A 135 -14.68 6.18 7.40
C LEU A 135 -15.68 5.11 7.86
N LEU A 136 -15.54 3.86 7.42
CA LEU A 136 -16.39 2.76 7.87
C LEU A 136 -16.14 2.41 9.35
N LEU A 137 -14.88 2.45 9.80
CA LEU A 137 -14.50 2.26 11.20
C LEU A 137 -15.09 3.37 12.08
N GLU A 138 -14.95 4.64 11.69
CA GLU A 138 -15.54 5.80 12.38
C GLU A 138 -17.07 5.69 12.53
N LYS A 139 -17.75 5.06 11.56
CA LYS A 139 -19.20 4.82 11.60
C LYS A 139 -19.60 3.52 12.31
N GLY A 140 -18.65 2.81 12.92
CA GLY A 140 -18.89 1.56 13.64
C GLY A 140 -19.38 0.44 12.73
N LEU A 141 -18.99 0.45 11.45
CA LEU A 141 -19.31 -0.62 10.50
C LEU A 141 -18.21 -1.69 10.43
N LEU A 142 -16.98 -1.31 10.80
CA LEU A 142 -15.84 -2.22 10.92
C LEU A 142 -15.40 -2.31 12.39
N GLY A 143 -14.82 -3.45 12.74
CA GLY A 143 -14.00 -3.66 13.92
C GLY A 143 -12.59 -4.09 13.52
N GLY A 144 -11.70 -4.15 14.51
CA GLY A 144 -10.26 -4.36 14.35
C GLY A 144 -9.47 -3.11 14.79
N GLU A 145 -8.17 -3.27 14.99
CA GLU A 145 -7.30 -2.20 15.47
C GLU A 145 -6.57 -1.54 14.31
N LEU A 146 -6.55 -0.21 14.31
CA LEU A 146 -5.59 0.57 13.53
C LEU A 146 -4.19 0.28 14.11
N PRO A 147 -3.16 0.06 13.28
CA PRO A 147 -1.80 -0.05 13.76
C PRO A 147 -1.45 1.21 14.57
N GLN A 148 -0.85 1.05 15.74
CA GLN A 148 -0.33 2.19 16.50
C GLN A 148 0.93 2.69 15.78
N ALA A 149 0.92 3.95 15.37
CA ALA A 149 2.08 4.65 14.82
C ALA A 149 3.14 4.93 15.92
#